data_AF-A0A2H6ND36-F1
#
_entry.id   AF-A0A2H6ND36-F1
#
_cell.length_a   1.000
_cell.length_b   1.000
_cell.length_c   1.000
_cell.angle_alpha   90.00
_cell.angle_beta   90.00
_cell.angle_gamma   90.00
#
_symmetry.space_group_name_H-M   'P 1'
#
loop_
_entity.id
_entity.type
_entity.pdbx_description
1 polymer ?
#
loop_
_entity_poly.entity_id
_entity_poly.type
_entity_poly.pdbx_seq_one_letter_code
_entity_poly.pdbx_strand_id
1 'polypeptide(L)'
;SRQIGFIFVKPKLCSFTGLYYCDNCHQDEESVIPSRLIHNWDLSRYPICCQALKFLVKIQNQPLIDLKLVNETLYDHVEQMRQIYQNREQLKLLGDYLVLCRSGALKEISKRLDHRHYLLECLHKYSVADLRQIADGIFETFLQSLIQFGSHHVYSCDLCTQRGFICQICNKNDIIFPFEFDTTSRCSECKTVFHNSCQANVSFCPRCVRRQKYHQQLQGFLWK
;
A
#
# COMPACT_ATOMS: atom_id res chain seq x y z
N SER A 1 11.38 43.09 -16.59
CA SER A 1 10.92 43.71 -17.85
C SER A 1 11.99 43.53 -18.92
N ARG A 2 11.68 42.83 -20.02
CA ARG A 2 12.44 42.95 -21.28
C ARG A 2 11.43 42.92 -22.42
N GLN A 3 11.47 43.97 -23.24
CA GLN A 3 10.47 44.30 -24.26
C GLN A 3 10.96 43.96 -25.68
N ILE A 4 10.00 43.46 -26.46
CA ILE A 4 9.64 43.74 -27.88
C ILE A 4 10.64 43.36 -28.99
N GLY A 5 10.33 42.23 -29.63
CA GLY A 5 10.49 41.98 -31.07
C GLY A 5 9.27 41.21 -31.58
N PHE A 6 8.84 41.44 -32.83
CA PHE A 6 7.62 40.90 -33.45
C PHE A 6 7.70 39.40 -33.85
N ILE A 7 8.55 38.61 -33.21
CA ILE A 7 8.53 37.15 -33.36
C ILE A 7 7.76 36.61 -32.16
N PHE A 8 6.44 36.55 -32.29
CA PHE A 8 5.61 35.83 -31.34
C PHE A 8 5.84 34.34 -31.59
N VAL A 9 6.91 33.79 -31.02
CA VAL A 9 7.01 32.34 -30.95
C VAL A 9 5.79 31.86 -30.18
N LYS A 10 5.08 30.89 -30.76
CA LYS A 10 3.79 30.43 -30.26
C LYS A 10 3.98 29.95 -28.82
N PRO A 11 3.24 30.51 -27.85
CA PRO A 11 3.38 30.08 -26.46
C PRO A 11 3.00 28.61 -26.32
N LYS A 12 3.71 27.91 -25.45
CA LYS A 12 3.60 26.46 -25.26
C LYS A 12 2.83 26.14 -24.00
N LEU A 13 1.87 25.23 -24.09
CA LEU A 13 1.03 24.81 -22.98
C LEU A 13 1.75 23.76 -22.14
N CYS A 14 1.93 24.03 -20.84
CA CYS A 14 2.43 23.06 -19.89
C CYS A 14 1.30 22.16 -19.40
N SER A 15 1.45 20.84 -19.59
CA SER A 15 0.41 19.87 -19.23
C SER A 15 0.29 19.62 -17.73
N PHE A 16 1.28 20.04 -16.92
CA PHE A 16 1.21 19.95 -15.46
C PHE A 16 0.53 21.16 -14.82
N THR A 17 0.91 22.38 -15.23
CA THR A 17 0.39 23.61 -14.62
C THR A 17 -0.87 24.14 -15.31
N GLY A 18 -1.16 23.71 -16.54
CA GLY A 18 -2.28 24.22 -17.34
C GLY A 18 -2.07 25.63 -17.88
N LEU A 19 -0.86 26.18 -17.78
CA LEU A 19 -0.52 27.56 -18.20
C LEU A 19 0.35 27.58 -19.45
N TYR A 20 0.35 28.71 -20.14
CA TYR A 20 1.20 28.98 -21.30
C TYR A 20 2.54 29.60 -20.90
N TYR A 21 3.62 29.17 -21.58
CA TYR A 21 4.99 29.59 -21.32
C TYR A 21 5.71 29.97 -22.63
N CYS A 22 6.71 30.84 -22.55
CA CYS A 22 7.61 31.12 -23.67
C CYS A 22 8.63 29.98 -23.88
N ASP A 23 9.34 29.97 -25.01
CA ASP A 23 10.28 28.90 -25.35
C ASP A 23 11.46 28.75 -24.38
N ASN A 24 11.84 29.83 -23.70
CA ASN A 24 12.89 29.76 -22.67
C ASN A 24 12.41 29.02 -21.41
N CYS A 25 11.11 29.08 -21.11
CA CYS A 25 10.51 28.43 -19.95
C CYS A 25 9.93 27.05 -20.28
N HIS A 26 9.79 26.73 -21.57
CA HIS A 26 9.21 25.48 -22.07
C HIS A 26 10.03 24.96 -23.26
N GLN A 27 10.94 24.05 -22.97
CA GLN A 27 11.90 23.48 -23.92
C GLN A 27 11.42 22.16 -24.55
N ASP A 28 10.10 21.95 -24.61
CA ASP A 28 9.44 20.76 -25.18
C ASP A 28 9.84 19.42 -24.54
N GLU A 29 10.41 19.47 -23.34
CA GLU A 29 10.56 18.30 -22.50
C GLU A 29 9.20 17.72 -22.14
N GLU A 30 9.16 16.40 -21.96
CA GLU A 30 7.93 15.69 -21.64
C GLU A 30 8.05 14.86 -20.36
N SER A 31 6.94 14.76 -19.63
CA SER A 31 6.86 13.95 -18.43
C SER A 31 5.47 13.33 -18.26
N VAL A 32 5.41 12.25 -17.47
CA VAL A 32 4.13 11.70 -17.00
C VAL A 32 3.51 12.71 -16.02
N ILE A 33 2.23 13.02 -16.22
CA ILE A 33 1.53 13.99 -15.39
C ILE A 33 0.84 13.25 -14.23
N PRO A 34 1.20 13.52 -12.96
CA PRO A 34 0.68 12.75 -11.82
C PRO A 34 -0.84 12.70 -11.73
N SER A 35 -1.54 13.81 -12.00
CA SER A 35 -3.01 13.84 -11.97
C SER A 35 -3.62 12.92 -13.03
N ARG A 36 -3.03 12.85 -14.24
CA ARG A 36 -3.48 11.95 -15.31
C ARG A 36 -3.21 10.48 -14.95
N LEU A 37 -2.05 10.20 -14.37
CA LEU A 37 -1.70 8.87 -13.90
C LEU A 37 -2.67 8.38 -12.81
N ILE A 38 -2.99 9.23 -11.83
CA ILE A 38 -3.84 8.87 -10.70
C ILE A 38 -5.30 8.71 -11.11
N HIS A 39 -5.82 9.61 -11.95
CA HIS A 39 -7.25 9.63 -12.27
C HIS A 39 -7.62 8.81 -13.50
N ASN A 40 -6.70 8.64 -14.45
CA ASN A 40 -6.97 7.99 -15.74
C ASN A 40 -6.05 6.80 -16.03
N TRP A 41 -5.15 6.45 -15.10
CA TRP A 41 -4.09 5.46 -15.32
C TRP A 41 -3.28 5.71 -16.61
N ASP A 42 -3.06 6.99 -16.92
CA ASP A 42 -2.42 7.44 -18.15
C ASP A 42 -0.92 7.68 -17.93
N LEU A 43 -0.10 6.82 -18.55
CA LEU A 43 1.36 6.86 -18.52
C LEU A 43 1.97 7.63 -19.70
N SER A 44 1.14 8.22 -20.55
CA SER A 44 1.64 9.01 -21.68
C SER A 44 2.47 10.18 -21.19
N ARG A 45 3.50 10.52 -21.96
CA ARG A 45 4.32 11.69 -21.69
C ARG A 45 3.70 12.90 -22.36
N TYR A 46 3.71 14.02 -21.65
CA TYR A 46 3.12 15.25 -22.13
C TYR A 46 4.10 16.42 -22.00
N PRO A 47 4.06 17.40 -22.92
CA PRO A 47 4.88 18.59 -22.87
C PRO A 47 4.69 19.35 -21.55
N ILE A 48 5.81 19.70 -20.91
CA ILE A 48 5.84 20.32 -19.59
C ILE A 48 6.88 21.47 -19.54
N CYS A 49 6.57 22.53 -18.78
CA CYS A 49 7.53 23.61 -18.58
C CYS A 49 8.71 23.16 -17.72
N CYS A 50 9.88 23.79 -17.92
CA CYS A 50 11.13 23.39 -17.28
C CYS A 50 11.05 23.43 -15.74
N GLN A 51 10.30 24.39 -15.18
CA GLN A 51 10.13 24.51 -13.74
C GLN A 51 9.30 23.35 -13.17
N ALA A 52 8.22 22.97 -13.84
CA ALA A 52 7.38 21.87 -13.42
C ALA A 52 8.11 20.52 -13.56
N LEU A 53 8.90 20.34 -14.63
CA LEU A 53 9.76 19.17 -14.78
C LEU A 53 10.72 19.02 -13.59
N LYS A 54 11.46 20.09 -13.25
CA LYS A 54 12.38 20.09 -12.09
C LYS A 54 11.66 19.75 -10.79
N PHE A 55 10.44 20.27 -10.62
CA PHE A 55 9.61 19.95 -9.45
C PHE A 55 9.24 18.47 -9.42
N LEU A 56 8.71 17.91 -10.51
CA LEU A 56 8.32 16.50 -10.59
C LEU A 56 9.50 15.57 -10.34
N VAL A 57 10.67 15.84 -10.94
CA VAL A 57 11.90 15.07 -10.72
C VAL A 57 12.30 15.07 -9.25
N LYS A 58 12.14 16.20 -8.54
CA LYS A 58 12.48 16.32 -7.11
C LYS A 58 11.56 15.48 -6.22
N ILE A 59 10.28 15.37 -6.56
CA ILE A 59 9.29 14.69 -5.72
C ILE A 59 8.98 13.24 -6.15
N GLN A 60 9.54 12.77 -7.26
CA GLN A 60 9.10 11.52 -7.90
C GLN A 60 9.16 10.28 -6.98
N ASN A 61 10.11 10.23 -6.04
CA ASN A 61 10.29 9.12 -5.10
C ASN A 61 9.65 9.39 -3.72
N GLN A 62 9.03 10.56 -3.53
CA GLN A 62 8.40 10.89 -2.25
C GLN A 62 6.98 10.29 -2.19
N PRO A 63 6.61 9.57 -1.11
CA PRO A 63 5.32 8.91 -0.97
C PRO A 63 4.21 9.90 -0.59
N LEU A 64 3.91 10.83 -1.50
CA LEU A 64 2.99 11.95 -1.27
C LEU A 64 1.54 11.64 -1.64
N ILE A 65 1.29 10.54 -2.35
CA ILE A 65 -0.03 10.20 -2.88
C ILE A 65 -0.68 9.18 -1.95
N ASP A 66 -1.72 9.60 -1.22
CA ASP A 66 -2.61 8.67 -0.53
C ASP A 66 -3.77 8.30 -1.45
N LEU A 67 -3.67 7.15 -2.12
CA LEU A 67 -4.64 6.72 -3.13
C LEU A 67 -6.05 6.57 -2.57
N LYS A 68 -6.20 6.22 -1.29
CA LYS A 68 -7.52 6.11 -0.68
C LYS A 68 -8.21 7.47 -0.60
N LEU A 69 -7.45 8.54 -0.37
CA LEU A 69 -7.99 9.89 -0.30
C LEU A 69 -8.20 10.52 -1.68
N VAL A 70 -7.32 10.23 -2.66
CA VAL A 70 -7.38 10.91 -3.97
C VAL A 70 -8.17 10.14 -5.04
N ASN A 71 -8.14 8.81 -5.04
CA ASN A 71 -8.87 7.97 -5.99
C ASN A 71 -8.91 6.49 -5.56
N GLU A 72 -9.77 6.14 -4.59
CA GLU A 72 -9.89 4.75 -4.10
C GLU A 72 -10.35 3.78 -5.21
N THR A 73 -11.20 4.25 -6.12
CA THR A 73 -11.75 3.43 -7.23
C THR A 73 -10.69 2.91 -8.20
N LEU A 74 -9.46 3.45 -8.16
CA LEU A 74 -8.36 2.95 -8.98
C LEU A 74 -8.04 1.47 -8.67
N TYR A 75 -8.21 1.03 -7.43
CA TYR A 75 -8.06 -0.38 -7.06
C TYR A 75 -9.12 -1.29 -7.71
N ASP A 76 -10.27 -0.74 -8.06
CA ASP A 76 -11.35 -1.49 -8.69
C ASP A 76 -11.18 -1.54 -10.21
N HIS A 77 -10.69 -0.45 -10.81
CA HIS A 77 -10.59 -0.29 -12.26
C HIS A 77 -9.27 -0.76 -12.87
N VAL A 78 -8.20 -0.88 -12.08
CA VAL A 78 -6.88 -1.32 -12.57
C VAL A 78 -6.47 -2.60 -11.84
N GLU A 79 -6.36 -3.70 -12.60
CA GLU A 79 -6.05 -5.02 -12.05
C GLU A 79 -4.70 -5.04 -11.32
N GLN A 80 -3.66 -4.43 -11.89
CA GLN A 80 -2.35 -4.33 -11.24
C GLN A 80 -2.45 -3.61 -9.89
N MET A 81 -3.24 -2.54 -9.80
CA MET A 81 -3.41 -1.82 -8.54
C MET A 81 -4.10 -2.68 -7.48
N ARG A 82 -5.11 -3.48 -7.87
CA ARG A 82 -5.77 -4.44 -6.97
C ARG A 82 -4.78 -5.46 -6.42
N GLN A 83 -3.96 -6.03 -7.29
CA GLN A 83 -2.93 -7.00 -6.92
C GLN A 83 -1.90 -6.38 -5.96
N ILE A 84 -1.43 -5.17 -6.27
CA ILE A 84 -0.49 -4.43 -5.41
C ILE A 84 -1.12 -4.09 -4.06
N TYR A 85 -2.40 -3.75 -4.01
CA TYR A 85 -3.09 -3.52 -2.74
C TYR A 85 -3.07 -4.75 -1.84
N GLN A 86 -3.39 -5.94 -2.38
CA GLN A 86 -3.33 -7.20 -1.65
C GLN A 86 -1.90 -7.51 -1.17
N ASN A 87 -0.91 -7.38 -2.05
CA ASN A 87 0.51 -7.57 -1.70
C ASN A 87 0.96 -6.60 -0.59
N ARG A 88 0.53 -5.33 -0.65
CA ARG A 88 0.84 -4.33 0.38
C ARG A 88 0.17 -4.64 1.71
N GLU A 89 -1.07 -5.14 1.70
CA GLU A 89 -1.74 -5.59 2.92
C GLU A 89 -1.00 -6.78 3.55
N GLN A 90 -0.62 -7.76 2.73
CA GLN A 90 0.16 -8.91 3.17
C GLN A 90 1.51 -8.50 3.76
N LEU A 91 2.24 -7.62 3.08
CA LEU A 91 3.53 -7.10 3.54
C LEU A 91 3.39 -6.33 4.87
N LYS A 92 2.32 -5.54 5.03
CA LYS A 92 2.05 -4.83 6.28
C LYS A 92 1.83 -5.79 7.44
N LEU A 93 1.03 -6.84 7.24
CA LEU A 93 0.81 -7.86 8.25
C LEU A 93 2.10 -8.60 8.63
N LEU A 94 2.95 -8.92 7.65
CA LEU A 94 4.28 -9.47 7.92
C LEU A 94 5.14 -8.47 8.71
N GLY A 95 5.09 -7.18 8.33
CA GLY A 95 5.74 -6.09 9.05
C GLY A 95 5.39 -6.07 10.55
N ASP A 96 4.13 -6.28 10.92
CA ASP A 96 3.69 -6.34 12.32
C ASP A 96 4.40 -7.45 13.13
N TYR A 97 4.70 -8.59 12.50
CA TYR A 97 5.50 -9.65 13.12
C TYR A 97 6.97 -9.24 13.25
N LEU A 98 7.55 -8.70 12.16
CA LEU A 98 8.96 -8.34 12.11
C LEU A 98 9.31 -7.23 13.10
N VAL A 99 8.44 -6.22 13.26
CA VAL A 99 8.63 -5.11 14.20
C VAL A 99 8.77 -5.59 15.65
N LEU A 100 8.06 -6.67 16.00
CA LEU A 100 8.03 -7.22 17.36
C LEU A 100 9.02 -8.38 17.55
N CYS A 101 9.68 -8.80 16.47
CA CYS A 101 10.67 -9.86 16.48
C CYS A 101 12.06 -9.33 16.85
N ARG A 102 12.76 -10.05 17.74
CA ARG A 102 14.11 -9.67 18.22
C ARG A 102 15.26 -10.35 17.48
N SER A 103 14.96 -11.11 16.42
CA SER A 103 15.95 -11.84 15.61
C SER A 103 16.82 -10.93 14.74
N GLY A 104 16.42 -9.67 14.53
CA GLY A 104 17.06 -8.75 13.59
C GLY A 104 16.42 -8.71 12.21
N ALA A 105 15.38 -9.51 11.93
CA ALA A 105 14.71 -9.56 10.63
C ALA A 105 14.14 -8.21 10.17
N LEU A 106 13.69 -7.35 11.09
CA LEU A 106 13.28 -5.98 10.75
C LEU A 106 14.43 -5.18 10.13
N LYS A 107 15.66 -5.32 10.64
CA LYS A 107 16.83 -4.64 10.08
C LYS A 107 17.16 -5.16 8.68
N GLU A 108 17.00 -6.45 8.46
CA GLU A 108 17.24 -7.07 7.15
C GLU A 108 16.23 -6.63 6.10
N ILE A 109 14.92 -6.66 6.41
CA ILE A 109 13.90 -6.17 5.47
C ILE A 109 14.05 -4.66 5.24
N SER A 110 14.43 -3.90 6.28
CA SER A 110 14.67 -2.45 6.16
C SER A 110 15.77 -2.14 5.16
N LYS A 111 16.84 -2.94 5.11
CA LYS A 111 17.90 -2.79 4.08
C LYS A 111 17.37 -3.03 2.67
N ARG A 112 16.43 -3.97 2.50
CA ARG A 112 15.81 -4.28 1.18
C ARG A 112 14.81 -3.19 0.75
N LEU A 113 14.14 -2.57 1.71
CA LEU A 113 13.21 -1.46 1.48
C LEU A 113 13.94 -0.17 1.06
N ASP A 114 15.20 -0.02 1.48
CA ASP A 114 15.99 1.21 1.29
C ASP A 114 15.19 2.43 1.82
N HIS A 115 14.94 3.44 1.01
CA HIS A 115 14.18 4.64 1.41
C HIS A 115 12.65 4.43 1.51
N ARG A 116 12.14 3.21 1.27
CA ARG A 116 10.69 2.93 1.16
C ARG A 116 10.08 2.31 2.42
N HIS A 117 10.52 2.73 3.61
CA HIS A 117 9.99 2.22 4.88
C HIS A 117 8.48 2.40 5.06
N TYR A 118 7.90 3.42 4.43
CA TYR A 118 6.45 3.69 4.46
C TYR A 118 5.61 2.51 3.93
N LEU A 119 6.20 1.57 3.17
CA LEU A 119 5.52 0.37 2.68
C LEU A 119 5.05 -0.56 3.81
N LEU A 120 5.73 -0.54 4.97
CA LEU A 120 5.34 -1.33 6.15
C LEU A 120 4.27 -0.64 7.00
N GLU A 121 4.08 0.68 6.86
CA GLU A 121 3.26 1.47 7.76
C GLU A 121 1.95 1.94 7.10
N CYS A 122 2.12 2.54 5.91
CA CYS A 122 1.10 3.28 5.20
C CYS A 122 0.62 2.48 3.98
N LEU A 123 -0.49 1.74 4.12
CA LEU A 123 -1.02 0.86 3.07
C LEU A 123 -1.29 1.58 1.74
N HIS A 124 -1.87 2.78 1.81
CA HIS A 124 -2.37 3.50 0.63
C HIS A 124 -1.42 4.59 0.10
N LYS A 125 -0.21 4.73 0.67
CA LYS A 125 0.76 5.74 0.23
C LYS A 125 1.66 5.22 -0.89
N TYR A 126 1.82 6.05 -1.91
CA TYR A 126 2.64 5.84 -3.10
C TYR A 126 3.34 7.12 -3.53
N SER A 127 4.49 6.95 -4.18
CA SER A 127 5.15 7.97 -4.97
C SER A 127 4.77 7.84 -6.45
N VAL A 128 5.09 8.85 -7.26
CA VAL A 128 4.88 8.78 -8.72
C VAL A 128 5.75 7.67 -9.33
N ALA A 129 6.96 7.46 -8.80
CA ALA A 129 7.84 6.39 -9.22
C ALA A 129 7.25 5.00 -8.94
N ASP A 130 6.59 4.81 -7.79
CA ASP A 130 5.93 3.54 -7.49
C ASP A 130 4.80 3.25 -8.49
N LEU A 131 3.91 4.21 -8.73
CA LEU A 131 2.79 4.04 -9.68
C LEU A 131 3.27 3.69 -11.10
N ARG A 132 4.39 4.30 -11.53
CA ARG A 132 5.03 3.94 -12.81
C ARG A 132 5.59 2.51 -12.79
N GLN A 133 6.34 2.15 -11.74
CA GLN A 133 6.87 0.78 -11.60
C GLN A 133 5.77 -0.28 -11.49
N ILE A 134 4.59 0.08 -10.96
CA ILE A 134 3.42 -0.81 -10.92
C ILE A 134 2.90 -1.05 -12.33
N ALA A 135 2.74 0.01 -13.13
CA ALA A 135 2.32 -0.13 -14.52
C ALA A 135 3.33 -0.94 -15.36
N ASP A 136 4.63 -0.79 -15.07
CA ASP A 136 5.71 -1.53 -15.71
C ASP A 136 5.90 -2.97 -15.13
N GLY A 137 5.13 -3.37 -14.12
CA GLY A 137 5.21 -4.69 -13.45
C GLY A 137 6.42 -4.89 -12.51
N ILE A 138 7.37 -3.95 -12.49
CA ILE A 138 8.59 -4.03 -11.68
C ILE A 138 8.26 -4.01 -10.18
N PHE A 139 7.29 -3.18 -9.77
CA PHE A 139 6.96 -3.01 -8.35
C PHE A 139 6.40 -4.28 -7.71
N GLU A 140 5.70 -5.10 -8.49
CA GLU A 140 5.14 -6.37 -8.02
C GLU A 140 6.26 -7.35 -7.63
N THR A 141 7.24 -7.54 -8.52
CA THR A 141 8.39 -8.44 -8.24
C THR A 141 9.16 -8.01 -6.99
N PHE A 142 9.31 -6.69 -6.81
CA PHE A 142 9.93 -6.12 -5.62
C PHE A 142 9.12 -6.46 -4.36
N LEU A 143 7.80 -6.23 -4.34
CA LEU A 143 6.96 -6.58 -3.20
C LEU A 143 6.97 -8.08 -2.90
N GLN A 144 6.85 -8.93 -3.92
CA GLN A 144 6.86 -10.38 -3.75
C GLN A 144 8.16 -10.85 -3.08
N SER A 145 9.31 -10.25 -3.42
CA SER A 145 10.59 -10.57 -2.77
C SER A 145 10.62 -10.23 -1.26
N LEU A 146 9.93 -9.16 -0.86
CA LEU A 146 9.81 -8.75 0.54
C LEU A 146 8.83 -9.64 1.29
N ILE A 147 7.71 -9.99 0.66
CA ILE A 147 6.70 -10.89 1.20
C ILE A 147 7.32 -12.27 1.42
N GLN A 148 8.04 -12.81 0.44
CA GLN A 148 8.72 -14.09 0.55
C GLN A 148 9.75 -14.11 1.69
N PHE A 149 10.50 -13.02 1.86
CA PHE A 149 11.41 -12.88 2.99
C PHE A 149 10.67 -12.88 4.33
N GLY A 150 9.64 -12.04 4.44
CA GLY A 150 8.86 -11.90 5.67
C GLY A 150 8.17 -13.21 6.05
N SER A 151 7.52 -13.87 5.09
CA SER A 151 6.83 -15.14 5.32
C SER A 151 7.81 -16.24 5.73
N HIS A 152 8.92 -16.40 5.00
CA HIS A 152 9.95 -17.36 5.35
C HIS A 152 10.48 -17.15 6.77
N HIS A 153 10.72 -15.89 7.15
CA HIS A 153 11.13 -15.56 8.52
C HIS A 153 10.07 -15.94 9.55
N VAL A 154 8.80 -15.57 9.32
CA VAL A 154 7.71 -15.86 10.27
C VAL A 154 7.54 -17.36 10.47
N TYR A 155 7.59 -18.16 9.41
CA TYR A 155 7.47 -19.61 9.50
C TYR A 155 8.65 -20.30 10.19
N SER A 156 9.86 -19.72 10.10
CA SER A 156 11.10 -20.31 10.65
C SER A 156 11.51 -19.75 12.02
N CYS A 157 10.81 -18.73 12.53
CA CYS A 157 11.18 -18.06 13.78
C CYS A 157 10.22 -18.38 14.91
N ASP A 158 10.72 -19.03 15.97
CA ASP A 158 9.94 -19.40 17.17
C ASP A 158 9.22 -18.21 17.84
N LEU A 159 9.84 -17.02 17.80
CA LEU A 159 9.22 -15.82 18.36
C LEU A 159 8.01 -15.35 17.55
N CYS A 160 8.06 -15.53 16.23
CA CYS A 160 6.98 -15.14 15.32
C CYS A 160 5.86 -16.19 15.34
N THR A 161 6.21 -17.48 15.32
CA THR A 161 5.22 -18.59 15.33
C THR A 161 4.38 -18.59 16.61
N GLN A 162 4.97 -18.25 17.76
CA GLN A 162 4.23 -18.07 19.02
C GLN A 162 3.16 -16.97 18.97
N ARG A 163 3.25 -16.06 18.00
CA ARG A 163 2.26 -14.98 17.78
C ARG A 163 1.27 -15.32 16.66
N GLY A 164 1.35 -16.53 16.10
CA GLY A 164 0.33 -17.06 15.21
C GLY A 164 -0.96 -17.38 15.96
N PHE A 165 -1.95 -17.88 15.23
CA PHE A 165 -3.26 -18.19 15.76
C PHE A 165 -3.52 -19.69 15.70
N ILE A 166 -4.30 -20.18 16.66
CA ILE A 166 -4.97 -21.48 16.56
C ILE A 166 -6.43 -21.21 16.23
N CYS A 167 -6.95 -21.88 15.20
CA CYS A 167 -8.34 -21.69 14.80
C CYS A 167 -9.30 -22.19 15.90
N GLN A 168 -10.02 -21.29 16.55
CA GLN A 168 -10.90 -21.64 17.69
C GLN A 168 -12.16 -22.43 17.31
N ILE A 169 -12.40 -22.64 16.01
CA ILE A 169 -13.56 -23.38 15.49
C ILE A 169 -13.21 -24.86 15.37
N CYS A 170 -12.13 -25.20 14.66
CA CYS A 170 -11.68 -26.58 14.51
C CYS A 170 -10.72 -27.05 15.60
N ASN A 171 -10.04 -26.13 16.31
CA ASN A 171 -9.03 -26.40 17.33
C ASN A 171 -7.95 -27.42 16.90
N LYS A 172 -7.63 -27.46 15.61
CA LYS A 172 -6.47 -28.19 15.11
C LYS A 172 -5.19 -27.47 15.56
N ASN A 173 -4.12 -28.22 15.78
CA ASN A 173 -2.85 -27.71 16.32
C ASN A 173 -1.96 -27.02 15.27
N ASP A 174 -2.50 -26.73 14.09
CA ASP A 174 -1.83 -25.95 13.06
C ASP A 174 -1.88 -24.45 13.38
N ILE A 175 -0.72 -23.82 13.29
CA ILE A 175 -0.58 -22.37 13.47
C ILE A 175 -0.94 -21.70 12.15
N ILE A 176 -1.90 -20.79 12.19
CA ILE A 176 -2.32 -19.98 11.05
C ILE A 176 -2.00 -18.51 11.25
N PHE A 177 -1.81 -17.79 10.15
CA PHE A 177 -1.35 -16.41 10.17
C PHE A 177 -2.29 -15.49 9.37
N PRO A 178 -2.41 -14.22 9.78
CA PRO A 178 -3.33 -13.29 9.12
C PRO A 178 -2.92 -12.93 7.69
N PHE A 179 -1.66 -13.17 7.29
CA PHE A 179 -1.14 -12.89 5.94
C PHE A 179 -1.36 -14.05 4.94
N GLU A 180 -2.02 -15.13 5.36
CA GLU A 180 -2.33 -16.31 4.55
C GLU A 180 -3.75 -16.18 3.96
N PHE A 181 -3.96 -15.22 3.06
CA PHE A 181 -5.29 -14.85 2.58
C PHE A 181 -6.04 -16.00 1.88
N ASP A 182 -5.32 -16.93 1.24
CA ASP A 182 -5.93 -18.06 0.53
C ASP A 182 -6.58 -19.08 1.46
N THR A 183 -6.02 -19.27 2.65
CA THR A 183 -6.43 -20.34 3.59
C THR A 183 -7.11 -19.80 4.84
N THR A 184 -6.95 -18.51 5.14
CA THR A 184 -7.41 -17.89 6.37
C THR A 184 -8.26 -16.63 6.16
N SER A 185 -9.11 -16.37 7.15
CA SER A 185 -9.93 -15.17 7.26
C SER A 185 -9.70 -14.51 8.60
N ARG A 186 -9.72 -13.18 8.62
CA ARG A 186 -9.50 -12.38 9.83
C ARG A 186 -10.78 -11.64 10.20
N CYS A 187 -11.22 -11.79 11.45
CA CYS A 187 -12.38 -11.06 11.96
C CYS A 187 -12.13 -9.54 11.93
N SER A 188 -13.06 -8.76 11.37
CA SER A 188 -12.99 -7.30 11.31
C SER A 188 -12.92 -6.65 12.69
N GLU A 189 -13.60 -7.22 13.68
CA GLU A 189 -13.73 -6.66 15.02
C GLU A 189 -12.56 -7.06 15.94
N CYS A 190 -12.42 -8.36 16.22
CA CYS A 190 -11.47 -8.84 17.22
C CYS A 190 -10.10 -9.23 16.64
N LYS A 191 -9.95 -9.18 15.31
CA LYS A 191 -8.72 -9.49 14.57
C LYS A 191 -8.21 -10.93 14.74
N THR A 192 -8.99 -11.83 15.35
CA THR A 192 -8.69 -13.27 15.38
C THR A 192 -8.77 -13.86 13.99
N VAL A 193 -7.86 -14.79 13.72
CA VAL A 193 -7.74 -15.50 12.45
C VAL A 193 -8.38 -16.89 12.56
N PHE A 194 -9.07 -17.30 11.50
CA PHE A 194 -9.71 -18.60 11.35
C PHE A 194 -9.41 -19.16 9.96
N HIS A 195 -9.50 -20.48 9.79
CA HIS A 195 -9.53 -21.05 8.44
C HIS A 195 -10.75 -20.55 7.65
N ASN A 196 -10.58 -20.31 6.35
CA ASN A 196 -11.67 -19.91 5.46
C ASN A 196 -12.85 -20.88 5.51
N SER A 197 -12.56 -22.19 5.45
CA SER A 197 -13.56 -23.25 5.56
C SER A 197 -14.29 -23.26 6.90
N CYS A 198 -13.61 -22.88 7.99
CA CYS A 198 -14.21 -22.83 9.32
C CYS A 198 -15.11 -21.59 9.46
N GLN A 199 -14.65 -20.44 9.01
CA GLN A 199 -15.40 -19.18 9.10
C GLN A 199 -16.66 -19.20 8.22
N ALA A 200 -16.62 -19.87 7.06
CA ALA A 200 -17.78 -20.02 6.17
C ALA A 200 -18.96 -20.76 6.83
N ASN A 201 -18.69 -21.62 7.82
CA ASN A 201 -19.71 -22.41 8.51
C ASN A 201 -20.34 -21.70 9.72
N VAL A 202 -19.93 -20.47 10.02
CA VAL A 202 -20.41 -19.72 11.19
C VAL A 202 -20.87 -18.32 10.80
N SER A 203 -22.05 -17.93 11.27
CA SER A 203 -22.61 -16.59 10.99
C SER A 203 -21.94 -15.47 11.79
N PHE A 204 -21.32 -15.81 12.93
CA PHE A 204 -20.71 -14.84 13.85
C PHE A 204 -19.37 -15.33 14.36
N CYS A 205 -18.44 -14.40 14.59
CA CYS A 205 -17.16 -14.72 15.19
C CYS A 205 -17.34 -15.25 16.62
N PRO A 206 -16.91 -16.49 16.94
CA PRO A 206 -17.14 -17.10 18.25
C PRO A 206 -16.46 -16.33 19.39
N ARG A 207 -15.30 -15.71 19.12
CA ARG A 207 -14.59 -14.87 20.09
C ARG A 207 -15.36 -13.58 20.39
N CYS A 208 -15.93 -12.92 19.37
CA CYS A 208 -16.73 -11.71 19.58
C CYS A 208 -17.99 -12.01 20.40
N VAL A 209 -18.70 -13.09 20.07
CA VAL A 209 -19.89 -13.52 20.84
C VAL A 209 -19.52 -13.77 22.30
N ARG A 210 -18.39 -14.46 22.54
CA ARG A 210 -17.91 -14.72 23.90
C ARG A 210 -17.58 -13.42 24.65
N ARG A 211 -16.87 -12.49 24.03
CA ARG A 211 -16.54 -11.17 24.62
C ARG A 211 -17.80 -10.38 24.94
N GLN A 212 -18.78 -10.35 24.04
CA GLN A 212 -20.04 -9.62 24.26
C GLN A 212 -20.81 -10.17 25.46
N LYS A 213 -20.90 -11.50 25.60
CA LYS A 213 -21.53 -12.13 26.78
C LYS A 213 -20.82 -11.75 28.08
N TYR A 214 -19.49 -11.74 28.11
CA TYR A 214 -18.73 -11.29 29.29
C TYR A 214 -19.01 -9.82 29.63
N HIS A 215 -19.06 -8.93 28.63
CA HIS A 215 -19.40 -7.52 28.87
C HIS A 215 -20.82 -7.33 29.41
N GLN A 216 -21.80 -8.05 28.89
CA GLN A 216 -23.18 -8.01 29.37
C GLN A 216 -23.31 -8.51 30.81
N GLN A 217 -22.59 -9.58 31.17
CA GLN A 217 -22.55 -10.09 32.54
C GLN A 217 -21.96 -9.06 33.51
N LEU A 218 -20.82 -8.45 33.17
CA LEU A 218 -20.18 -7.42 33.98
C LEU A 218 -21.08 -6.19 34.18
N GLN A 219 -21.80 -5.77 33.14
CA GLN A 219 -22.79 -4.69 33.27
C GLN A 219 -23.94 -5.11 34.18
N GLY A 220 -24.47 -6.32 34.06
CA GLY A 220 -25.52 -6.84 34.95
C GLY A 220 -25.12 -6.91 36.44
N PHE A 221 -23.83 -7.01 36.75
CA PHE A 221 -23.32 -6.92 38.13
C PHE A 221 -23.15 -5.48 38.64
N LEU A 222 -23.03 -4.49 37.76
CA LEU A 222 -22.89 -3.07 38.13
C LEU A 222 -24.24 -2.37 38.40
N TRP A 223 -25.36 -2.99 38.01
CA TRP A 223 -26.72 -2.50 38.25
C TRP A 223 -27.47 -3.29 39.35
N LYS A 224 -26.74 -4.12 40.13
CA LYS A 224 -27.20 -4.73 41.38
C LYS A 224 -26.41 -4.16 42.53
#